data_AF-A0A8S2SI62-F1
#
_entry.id   AF-A0A8S2SI62-F1
#
_cell.length_a   1.000
_cell.length_b   1.000
_cell.length_c   1.000
_cell.angle_alpha   90.00
_cell.angle_beta   90.00
_cell.angle_gamma   90.00
#
_symmetry.space_group_name_H-M   'P 1'
#
loop_
_entity.id
_entity.type
_entity.pdbx_description
1 polymer ?
#
loop_
_entity_poly.entity_id
_entity_poly.type
_entity_poly.pdbx_seq_one_letter_code
_entity_poly.pdbx_strand_id
1 'polypeptide(L)'
;MGNNVDVESMSRVSGQIPSSIRIDGEQQYKLDSLVTCNEDSGNARLAKHFYQFMCIFAIICLHSIALCLAYSAHATFLCWTFLWIDLPLCFMIWSLIGISMTLLLLKFVIGNVQPGTYKLNSWYYVHKLWFRQLIVSSFRYCFFVLDTSHPWFPLILRSLGAEIDLNNHDDIKIGYLHYFLHYPSNLLTIKNGLTTNARVVLVPFDLSCRGQYITVNRITFGEGVTCGNDCTIHQGSTISAHTMIGSITRITRETAAISSSNYNDNNILFGVPARQMPFVLPSWPEKDDRFIILKKSIFRIFFVHLIAKMSVLVSAKGTEKTVDPDG
;
A
#
# COMPACT_ATOMS: atom_id res chain seq x y z
N MET A 1 -56.64 15.37 9.53
CA MET A 1 -55.85 15.04 10.72
C MET A 1 -54.41 14.91 10.27
N GLY A 2 -53.65 16.01 10.36
CA GLY A 2 -52.26 16.06 9.92
C GLY A 2 -51.35 15.83 11.12
N ASN A 3 -50.52 14.79 11.05
CA ASN A 3 -49.50 14.54 12.06
C ASN A 3 -48.34 15.49 11.80
N ASN A 4 -48.20 16.51 12.64
CA ASN A 4 -46.99 17.31 12.73
C ASN A 4 -45.86 16.40 13.21
N VAL A 5 -44.90 16.16 12.32
CA VAL A 5 -43.61 15.58 12.68
C VAL A 5 -42.72 16.75 13.10
N ASP A 6 -42.52 16.90 14.41
CA ASP A 6 -41.55 17.86 14.94
C ASP A 6 -40.15 17.40 14.55
N VAL A 7 -39.56 18.11 13.59
CA VAL A 7 -38.16 17.95 13.19
C VAL A 7 -37.30 18.68 14.21
N GLU A 8 -36.76 17.94 15.17
CA GLU A 8 -35.86 18.47 16.19
C GLU A 8 -34.53 18.89 15.56
N SER A 9 -34.11 20.15 15.79
CA SER A 9 -32.89 20.73 15.26
C SER A 9 -31.64 19.97 15.74
N MET A 10 -30.86 19.42 14.81
CA MET A 10 -29.58 18.72 15.06
C MET A 10 -28.45 19.61 15.60
N SER A 11 -28.69 20.90 15.90
CA SER A 11 -27.64 21.84 16.31
C SER A 11 -27.15 21.70 17.76
N ARG A 12 -27.55 20.66 18.50
CA ARG A 12 -27.24 20.52 19.94
C ARG A 12 -26.79 19.14 20.41
N VAL A 13 -26.33 18.25 19.53
CA VAL A 13 -25.57 17.05 19.95
C VAL A 13 -24.11 17.43 20.15
N SER A 14 -23.84 18.26 21.16
CA SER A 14 -22.52 18.34 21.79
C SER A 14 -22.33 17.08 22.63
N GLY A 15 -22.16 15.95 21.95
CA GLY A 15 -21.69 14.72 22.59
C GLY A 15 -20.31 15.00 23.15
N GLN A 16 -20.22 15.22 24.46
CA GLN A 16 -18.98 15.09 25.19
C GLN A 16 -18.39 13.73 24.81
N ILE A 17 -17.33 13.75 24.02
CA ILE A 17 -16.50 12.57 23.80
C ILE A 17 -15.92 12.26 25.18
N PRO A 18 -16.25 11.12 25.82
CA PRO A 18 -15.57 10.73 27.04
C PRO A 18 -14.10 10.49 26.65
N SER A 19 -13.25 11.48 26.91
CA SER A 19 -11.82 11.48 26.57
C SER A 19 -10.98 10.61 27.51
N SER A 20 -11.62 9.80 28.35
CA SER A 20 -10.94 8.80 29.16
C SER A 20 -11.81 7.57 29.29
N ILE A 21 -11.54 6.55 28.48
CA ILE A 21 -11.80 5.18 28.90
C ILE A 21 -10.79 4.92 30.03
N ARG A 22 -11.22 5.15 31.26
CA ARG A 22 -10.49 4.74 32.46
C ARG A 22 -10.61 3.22 32.50
N ILE A 23 -9.62 2.54 31.94
CA ILE A 23 -9.47 1.09 32.08
C ILE A 23 -9.01 0.88 33.52
N ASP A 24 -9.98 0.74 34.44
CA ASP A 24 -9.73 0.33 35.81
C ASP A 24 -9.24 -1.13 35.78
N GLY A 25 -7.92 -1.27 35.73
CA GLY A 25 -7.19 -2.54 35.62
C GLY A 25 -5.78 -2.38 36.18
N GLU A 26 -5.72 -2.06 37.47
CA GLU A 26 -4.55 -1.74 38.30
C GLU A 26 -3.44 -2.83 38.36
N GLN A 27 -3.57 -3.93 37.61
CA GLN A 27 -2.60 -5.03 37.62
C GLN A 27 -1.54 -4.99 36.52
N GLN A 28 -1.69 -4.15 35.48
CA GLN A 28 -0.75 -4.18 34.35
C GLN A 28 0.51 -3.33 34.55
N TYR A 29 0.53 -2.43 35.54
CA TYR A 29 1.67 -1.51 35.75
C TYR A 29 2.83 -2.12 36.57
N LYS A 30 2.61 -3.22 37.31
CA LYS A 30 3.65 -3.77 38.18
C LYS A 30 4.68 -4.64 37.44
N LEU A 31 4.37 -5.10 36.22
CA LEU A 31 5.31 -5.86 35.39
C LEU A 31 6.26 -4.96 34.55
N ASP A 32 5.89 -3.70 34.34
CA ASP A 32 6.66 -2.75 33.51
C ASP A 32 7.79 -2.03 34.26
N SER A 33 7.81 -2.08 35.60
CA SER A 33 8.83 -1.40 36.42
C SER A 33 10.12 -2.21 36.63
N LEU A 34 10.11 -3.50 36.27
CA LEU A 34 11.28 -4.40 36.38
C LEU A 34 12.05 -4.56 35.06
N VAL A 35 11.59 -3.90 33.99
CA VAL A 35 12.28 -3.87 32.69
C VAL A 35 13.01 -2.54 32.53
N THR A 36 13.81 -2.15 33.53
CA THR A 36 14.88 -1.15 33.34
C THR A 36 15.92 -1.76 32.42
N CYS A 37 15.71 -1.58 31.11
CA CYS A 37 16.58 -2.02 30.04
C CYS A 37 17.95 -1.32 30.16
N ASN A 38 18.88 -1.96 30.86
CA ASN A 38 20.28 -1.55 30.94
C ASN A 38 21.06 -1.98 29.67
N GLU A 39 20.43 -1.89 28.50
CA GLU A 39 20.81 -2.68 27.32
C GLU A 39 20.95 -1.87 26.03
N ASP A 40 21.35 -0.61 26.14
CA ASP A 40 21.95 0.13 25.02
C ASP A 40 23.45 0.27 25.26
N SER A 41 24.16 -0.87 25.27
CA SER A 41 25.61 -0.81 25.08
C SER A 41 25.88 -0.14 23.74
N GLY A 42 26.75 0.88 23.70
CA GLY A 42 27.02 1.66 22.48
C GLY A 42 27.34 0.80 21.26
N ASN A 43 27.91 -0.40 21.49
CA ASN A 43 28.21 -1.41 20.49
C ASN A 43 26.95 -1.90 19.72
N ALA A 44 25.82 -2.11 20.39
CA ALA A 44 24.59 -2.58 19.75
C ALA A 44 23.99 -1.52 18.81
N ARG A 45 24.14 -0.24 19.15
CA ARG A 45 23.72 0.87 18.28
C ARG A 45 24.62 1.02 17.07
N LEU A 46 25.95 0.93 17.27
CA LEU A 46 26.93 0.97 16.18
C LEU A 46 26.69 -0.16 15.16
N ALA A 47 26.48 -1.38 15.64
CA ALA A 47 26.22 -2.55 14.79
C ALA A 47 24.98 -2.37 13.89
N LYS A 48 23.91 -1.74 14.41
CA LYS A 48 22.69 -1.46 13.62
C LYS A 48 22.95 -0.40 12.54
N HIS A 49 23.65 0.68 12.87
CA HIS A 49 24.01 1.69 11.87
C HIS A 49 24.91 1.12 10.78
N PHE A 50 25.88 0.29 11.16
CA PHE A 50 26.72 -0.42 10.20
C PHE A 50 25.89 -1.33 9.28
N TYR A 51 24.94 -2.08 9.84
CA TYR A 51 24.03 -2.90 9.04
C TYR A 51 23.17 -2.08 8.08
N GLN A 52 22.58 -0.97 8.55
CA GLN A 52 21.79 -0.06 7.70
C GLN A 52 22.63 0.49 6.54
N PHE A 53 23.86 0.91 6.83
CA PHE A 53 24.81 1.36 5.81
C PHE A 53 25.10 0.26 4.79
N MET A 54 25.36 -0.97 5.24
CA MET A 54 25.60 -2.12 4.36
C MET A 54 24.38 -2.44 3.49
N CYS A 55 23.16 -2.38 4.03
CA CYS A 55 21.92 -2.52 3.26
C CYS A 55 21.78 -1.46 2.18
N ILE A 56 22.04 -0.18 2.52
CA ILE A 56 21.98 0.93 1.56
C ILE A 56 23.02 0.72 0.45
N PHE A 57 24.26 0.40 0.83
CA PHE A 57 25.34 0.11 -0.11
C PHE A 57 24.97 -1.05 -1.03
N ALA A 58 24.44 -2.15 -0.50
CA ALA A 58 24.01 -3.29 -1.30
C ALA A 58 22.91 -2.91 -2.30
N ILE A 59 21.93 -2.09 -1.91
CA ILE A 59 20.88 -1.61 -2.82
C ILE A 59 21.46 -0.71 -3.93
N ILE A 60 22.43 0.15 -3.62
CA ILE A 60 23.14 0.98 -4.61
C ILE A 60 23.92 0.09 -5.60
N CYS A 61 24.62 -0.93 -5.11
CA CYS A 61 25.31 -1.89 -5.96
C CYS A 61 24.33 -2.63 -6.88
N LEU A 62 23.19 -3.08 -6.35
CA LEU A 62 22.15 -3.75 -7.15
C LEU A 62 21.60 -2.82 -8.26
N HIS A 63 21.35 -1.55 -7.96
CA HIS A 63 20.92 -0.57 -8.97
C HIS A 63 22.01 -0.36 -10.02
N SER A 64 23.27 -0.25 -9.61
CA SER A 64 24.41 -0.09 -10.52
C SER A 64 24.55 -1.28 -11.46
N ILE A 65 24.43 -2.51 -10.93
CA ILE A 65 24.46 -3.74 -11.73
C ILE A 65 23.30 -3.77 -12.72
N ALA A 66 22.08 -3.47 -12.27
CA ALA A 66 20.91 -3.45 -13.14
C ALA A 66 21.03 -2.37 -14.26
N LEU A 67 21.68 -1.24 -13.98
CA LEU A 67 21.92 -0.18 -14.97
C LEU A 67 22.96 -0.65 -15.99
N CYS A 68 24.05 -1.25 -15.54
CA CYS A 68 25.06 -1.85 -16.41
C CYS A 68 24.46 -2.95 -17.31
N LEU A 69 23.58 -3.80 -16.78
CA LEU A 69 22.89 -4.82 -17.55
C LEU A 69 21.93 -4.23 -18.59
N ALA A 70 21.14 -3.22 -18.21
CA ALA A 70 20.25 -2.52 -19.13
C ALA A 70 21.03 -1.80 -20.25
N TYR A 71 22.15 -1.15 -19.90
CA TYR A 71 23.05 -0.51 -20.86
C TYR A 71 23.72 -1.53 -21.78
N SER A 72 24.21 -2.65 -21.25
CA SER A 72 24.82 -3.71 -22.07
C SER A 72 23.81 -4.29 -23.05
N ALA A 73 22.56 -4.54 -22.62
CA ALA A 73 21.50 -5.01 -23.50
C ALA A 73 21.15 -3.98 -24.58
N HIS A 74 21.17 -2.68 -24.25
CA HIS A 74 21.00 -1.62 -25.23
C HIS A 74 22.12 -1.62 -26.27
N ALA A 75 23.38 -1.64 -25.82
CA ALA A 75 24.54 -1.61 -26.72
C ALA A 75 24.57 -2.80 -27.69
N THR A 76 24.15 -3.99 -27.26
CA THR A 76 24.16 -5.20 -28.11
C THR A 76 22.96 -5.30 -29.05
N PHE A 77 21.77 -4.91 -28.62
CA PHE A 77 20.54 -5.19 -29.38
C PHE A 77 19.89 -3.97 -30.03
N LEU A 78 20.20 -2.75 -29.57
CA LEU A 78 19.43 -1.53 -29.89
C LEU A 78 20.28 -0.40 -30.46
N CYS A 79 21.57 -0.63 -30.75
CA CYS A 79 22.44 0.41 -31.29
C CYS A 79 22.01 0.92 -32.68
N TRP A 80 21.08 0.23 -33.35
CA TRP A 80 20.55 0.58 -34.68
C TRP A 80 19.16 1.22 -34.65
N THR A 81 18.51 1.30 -33.49
CA THR A 81 17.16 1.85 -33.37
C THR A 81 17.19 3.35 -33.06
N PHE A 82 16.07 4.03 -33.32
CA PHE A 82 15.96 5.44 -33.02
C PHE A 82 15.85 5.68 -31.51
N LEU A 83 16.51 6.73 -31.01
CA LEU A 83 16.56 7.11 -29.58
C LEU A 83 15.18 7.10 -28.88
N TRP A 84 14.11 7.47 -29.58
CA TRP A 84 12.76 7.55 -29.03
C TRP A 84 12.12 6.17 -28.77
N ILE A 85 12.58 5.11 -29.43
CA ILE A 85 12.16 3.73 -29.18
C ILE A 85 13.03 3.12 -28.07
N ASP A 86 14.33 3.43 -28.09
CA ASP A 86 15.32 2.88 -27.16
C ASP A 86 15.01 3.24 -25.71
N LEU A 87 14.71 4.50 -25.45
CA LEU A 87 14.55 4.99 -24.08
C LEU A 87 13.36 4.33 -23.35
N PRO A 88 12.14 4.24 -23.92
CA PRO A 88 11.05 3.45 -23.35
C PRO A 88 11.40 1.97 -23.16
N LEU A 89 12.12 1.36 -24.11
CA LEU A 89 12.47 -0.05 -24.03
C LEU A 89 13.49 -0.33 -22.92
N CYS A 90 14.54 0.50 -22.80
CA CYS A 90 15.48 0.48 -21.68
C CYS A 90 14.75 0.65 -20.34
N PHE A 91 13.80 1.59 -20.26
CA PHE A 91 12.99 1.79 -19.06
C PHE A 91 12.13 0.56 -18.72
N MET A 92 11.55 -0.11 -19.73
CA MET A 92 10.81 -1.36 -19.51
C MET A 92 11.72 -2.49 -19.01
N ILE A 93 12.88 -2.69 -19.63
CA ILE A 93 13.86 -3.71 -19.20
C ILE A 93 14.29 -3.46 -17.75
N TRP A 94 14.67 -2.21 -17.44
CA TRP A 94 14.99 -1.77 -16.08
C TRP A 94 13.86 -2.06 -15.10
N SER A 95 12.62 -1.76 -15.48
CA SER A 95 11.45 -1.96 -14.64
C SER A 95 11.17 -3.44 -14.37
N LEU A 96 11.29 -4.30 -15.39
CA LEU A 96 11.13 -5.75 -15.24
C LEU A 96 12.21 -6.34 -14.32
N ILE A 97 13.47 -5.95 -14.49
CA ILE A 97 14.57 -6.36 -13.61
C ILE A 97 14.30 -5.89 -12.17
N GLY A 98 13.93 -4.62 -11.98
CA GLY A 98 13.66 -4.05 -10.67
C GLY A 98 12.46 -4.68 -9.94
N ILE A 99 11.37 -4.97 -10.66
CA ILE A 99 10.22 -5.71 -10.10
C ILE A 99 10.67 -7.10 -9.66
N SER A 100 11.36 -7.85 -10.53
CA SER A 100 11.86 -9.20 -10.22
C SER A 100 12.76 -9.20 -8.99
N MET A 101 13.77 -8.31 -8.95
CA MET A 101 14.66 -8.16 -7.81
C MET A 101 13.91 -7.81 -6.52
N THR A 102 12.93 -6.91 -6.58
CA THR A 102 12.10 -6.57 -5.42
C THR A 102 11.38 -7.80 -4.88
N LEU A 103 10.72 -8.57 -5.74
CA LEU A 103 9.97 -9.76 -5.33
C LEU A 103 10.90 -10.84 -4.75
N LEU A 104 12.07 -11.07 -5.36
CA LEU A 104 13.06 -12.02 -4.85
C LEU A 104 13.62 -11.60 -3.49
N LEU A 105 14.00 -10.33 -3.32
CA LEU A 105 14.51 -9.81 -2.05
C LEU A 105 13.44 -9.89 -0.95
N LEU A 106 12.19 -9.51 -1.25
CA LEU A 106 11.09 -9.61 -0.29
C LEU A 106 10.81 -11.06 0.11
N LYS A 107 10.84 -12.00 -0.85
CA LYS A 107 10.54 -13.42 -0.58
C LYS A 107 11.67 -14.14 0.15
N PHE A 108 12.90 -13.98 -0.31
CA PHE A 108 14.03 -14.81 0.12
C PHE A 108 14.92 -14.13 1.16
N VAL A 109 15.12 -12.80 1.08
CA VAL A 109 15.98 -12.07 2.01
C VAL A 109 15.19 -11.57 3.22
N ILE A 110 14.06 -10.91 3.00
CA ILE A 110 13.18 -10.44 4.09
C ILE A 110 12.40 -11.62 4.67
N GLY A 111 11.76 -12.43 3.84
CA GLY A 111 10.95 -13.57 4.27
C GLY A 111 9.70 -13.17 5.09
N ASN A 112 9.14 -14.13 5.83
CA ASN A 112 7.91 -13.94 6.57
C ASN A 112 8.12 -13.09 7.84
N VAL A 113 7.10 -12.30 8.19
CA VAL A 113 7.02 -11.50 9.43
C VAL A 113 6.00 -12.14 10.36
N GLN A 114 6.30 -12.24 11.64
CA GLN A 114 5.40 -12.78 12.65
C GLN A 114 4.60 -11.62 13.26
N PRO A 115 3.31 -11.83 13.60
CA PRO A 115 2.57 -10.85 14.37
C PRO A 115 3.12 -10.82 15.81
N GLY A 116 3.19 -9.64 16.41
CA GLY A 116 3.71 -9.47 17.75
C GLY A 116 4.13 -8.03 18.06
N THR A 117 4.67 -7.84 19.26
CA THR A 117 5.22 -6.56 19.72
C THR A 117 6.74 -6.68 19.80
N TYR A 118 7.45 -5.78 19.14
CA TYR A 118 8.90 -5.78 19.03
C TYR A 118 9.47 -4.44 19.52
N LYS A 119 10.69 -4.43 20.05
CA LYS A 119 11.37 -3.15 20.33
C LYS A 119 11.66 -2.43 19.01
N LEU A 120 11.45 -1.12 18.95
CA LEU A 120 11.72 -0.29 17.76
C LEU A 120 13.20 -0.40 17.35
N ASN A 121 14.12 -0.50 18.32
CA ASN A 121 15.53 -0.68 18.05
C ASN A 121 15.95 -2.15 17.90
N SER A 122 15.03 -3.11 17.77
CA SER A 122 15.39 -4.52 17.63
C SER A 122 16.01 -4.81 16.26
N TRP A 123 16.87 -5.82 16.19
CA TRP A 123 17.35 -6.38 14.92
C TRP A 123 16.18 -6.78 14.01
N TYR A 124 15.13 -7.34 14.63
CA TYR A 124 13.91 -7.73 13.94
C TYR A 124 13.27 -6.55 13.19
N TYR A 125 13.07 -5.40 13.85
CA TYR A 125 12.53 -4.20 13.20
C TYR A 125 13.40 -3.75 12.02
N VAL A 126 14.71 -3.60 12.25
CA VAL A 126 15.64 -3.07 11.24
C VAL A 126 15.65 -3.97 10.01
N HIS A 127 15.73 -5.28 10.21
CA HIS A 127 15.80 -6.24 9.12
C HIS A 127 14.44 -6.48 8.44
N LYS A 128 13.35 -6.66 9.19
CA LYS A 128 12.06 -7.09 8.60
C LYS A 128 11.21 -5.94 8.09
N LEU A 129 11.27 -4.78 8.73
CA LEU A 129 10.38 -3.66 8.45
C LEU A 129 11.12 -2.51 7.79
N TRP A 130 12.20 -2.02 8.39
CA TRP A 130 12.97 -0.92 7.81
C TRP A 130 13.62 -1.31 6.48
N PHE A 131 14.31 -2.45 6.42
CA PHE A 131 14.96 -2.88 5.17
C PHE A 131 13.94 -3.24 4.08
N ARG A 132 12.79 -3.80 4.45
CA ARG A 132 11.65 -3.97 3.53
C ARG A 132 11.20 -2.64 2.92
N GLN A 133 11.02 -1.60 3.74
CA GLN A 133 10.68 -0.26 3.25
C GLN A 133 11.75 0.30 2.32
N LEU A 134 13.03 0.09 2.64
CA LEU A 134 14.15 0.51 1.78
C LEU A 134 14.08 -0.17 0.41
N ILE A 135 13.91 -1.50 0.36
CA ILE A 135 13.81 -2.26 -0.90
C ILE A 135 12.65 -1.72 -1.76
N VAL A 136 11.45 -1.64 -1.19
CA VAL A 136 10.25 -1.24 -1.95
C VAL A 136 10.34 0.22 -2.41
N SER A 137 10.87 1.11 -1.57
CA SER A 137 11.05 2.52 -1.93
C SER A 137 12.07 2.71 -3.05
N SER A 138 13.15 1.92 -3.06
CA SER A 138 14.22 2.03 -4.05
C SER A 138 13.74 1.66 -5.45
N PHE A 139 12.93 0.60 -5.56
CA PHE A 139 12.39 0.12 -6.82
C PHE A 139 10.97 0.62 -7.13
N ARG A 140 10.46 1.61 -6.38
CA ARG A 140 9.07 2.11 -6.52
C ARG A 140 8.71 2.47 -7.97
N TYR A 141 9.63 3.12 -8.68
CA TYR A 141 9.41 3.56 -10.05
C TYR A 141 9.29 2.42 -11.05
N CYS A 142 9.89 1.25 -10.77
CA CYS A 142 9.79 0.07 -11.62
C CYS A 142 8.35 -0.45 -11.70
N PHE A 143 7.55 -0.25 -10.64
CA PHE A 143 6.16 -0.67 -10.62
C PHE A 143 5.23 0.22 -11.45
N PHE A 144 5.68 1.38 -11.95
CA PHE A 144 4.85 2.24 -12.81
C PHE A 144 4.57 1.65 -14.19
N VAL A 145 5.35 0.66 -14.63
CA VAL A 145 5.09 -0.08 -15.88
C VAL A 145 3.88 -1.02 -15.72
N LEU A 146 3.57 -1.43 -14.50
CA LEU A 146 2.37 -2.23 -14.23
C LEU A 146 1.18 -1.29 -14.11
N ASP A 147 0.20 -1.48 -15.00
CA ASP A 147 -1.05 -0.73 -14.96
C ASP A 147 -1.80 -0.96 -13.63
N THR A 148 -2.61 0.04 -13.26
CA THR A 148 -3.52 -0.08 -12.13
C THR A 148 -4.49 -1.25 -12.33
N SER A 149 -4.77 -2.02 -11.28
CA SER A 149 -5.66 -3.19 -11.34
C SER A 149 -5.19 -4.33 -12.25
N HIS A 150 -3.88 -4.59 -12.35
CA HIS A 150 -3.38 -5.73 -13.11
C HIS A 150 -3.87 -7.06 -12.50
N PRO A 151 -4.42 -8.01 -13.29
CA PRO A 151 -4.93 -9.30 -12.80
C PRO A 151 -3.91 -10.18 -12.06
N TRP A 152 -2.62 -9.86 -12.16
CA TRP A 152 -1.53 -10.64 -11.56
C TRP A 152 -1.17 -10.16 -10.15
N PHE A 153 -1.67 -9.00 -9.70
CA PHE A 153 -1.35 -8.48 -8.36
C PHE A 153 -1.75 -9.44 -7.23
N PRO A 154 -2.94 -10.09 -7.25
CA PRO A 154 -3.28 -11.10 -6.24
C PRO A 154 -2.29 -12.28 -6.25
N LEU A 155 -1.92 -12.80 -7.43
CA LEU A 155 -0.95 -13.89 -7.53
C LEU A 155 0.43 -13.50 -6.97
N ILE A 156 0.89 -12.28 -7.24
CA ILE A 156 2.15 -11.76 -6.71
C ILE A 156 2.08 -11.68 -5.18
N LEU A 157 1.05 -11.06 -4.62
CA LEU A 157 0.89 -10.96 -3.16
C LEU A 157 0.80 -12.34 -2.48
N ARG A 158 0.11 -13.29 -3.11
CA ARG A 158 0.01 -14.67 -2.64
C ARG A 158 1.36 -15.38 -2.68
N SER A 159 2.16 -15.19 -3.73
CA SER A 159 3.51 -15.75 -3.79
C SER A 159 4.42 -15.19 -2.68
N LEU A 160 4.17 -13.95 -2.23
CA LEU A 160 4.80 -13.32 -1.06
C LEU A 160 4.19 -13.74 0.29
N GLY A 161 3.20 -14.63 0.28
CA GLY A 161 2.61 -15.25 1.47
C GLY A 161 1.26 -14.68 1.91
N ALA A 162 0.67 -13.74 1.18
CA ALA A 162 -0.68 -13.26 1.49
C ALA A 162 -1.72 -14.38 1.39
N GLU A 163 -2.69 -14.36 2.29
CA GLU A 163 -3.84 -15.24 2.27
C GLU A 163 -4.92 -14.61 1.40
N ILE A 164 -5.09 -15.14 0.19
CA ILE A 164 -6.04 -14.61 -0.79
C ILE A 164 -6.98 -15.73 -1.18
N ASP A 165 -8.29 -15.47 -1.09
CA ASP A 165 -9.32 -16.39 -1.58
C ASP A 165 -9.23 -16.50 -3.11
N LEU A 166 -8.99 -17.71 -3.61
CA LEU A 166 -8.80 -17.98 -5.04
C LEU A 166 -10.10 -18.15 -5.82
N ASN A 167 -11.21 -18.41 -5.12
CA ASN A 167 -12.44 -18.85 -5.76
C ASN A 167 -12.90 -17.85 -6.84
N ASN A 168 -12.61 -16.56 -6.68
CA ASN A 168 -12.95 -15.47 -7.60
C ASN A 168 -11.83 -14.42 -7.69
N HIS A 169 -10.60 -14.83 -8.05
CA HIS A 169 -9.46 -13.93 -8.14
C HIS A 169 -9.63 -12.76 -9.13
N ASP A 170 -10.50 -12.88 -10.13
CA ASP A 170 -10.80 -11.84 -11.13
C ASP A 170 -11.51 -10.61 -10.54
N ASP A 171 -12.12 -10.75 -9.37
CA ASP A 171 -12.83 -9.65 -8.71
C ASP A 171 -11.94 -8.77 -7.83
N ILE A 172 -10.72 -9.23 -7.54
CA ILE A 172 -9.77 -8.48 -6.70
C ILE A 172 -9.05 -7.43 -7.55
N LYS A 173 -9.40 -6.16 -7.35
CA LYS A 173 -8.82 -5.03 -8.08
C LYS A 173 -7.92 -4.22 -7.16
N ILE A 174 -6.61 -4.30 -7.38
CA ILE A 174 -5.63 -3.57 -6.60
C ILE A 174 -5.10 -2.37 -7.40
N GLY A 175 -5.34 -1.16 -6.91
CA GLY A 175 -4.95 0.07 -7.60
C GLY A 175 -3.43 0.17 -7.83
N TYR A 176 -2.63 0.04 -6.77
CA TYR A 176 -1.17 0.15 -6.86
C TYR A 176 -0.47 -0.87 -5.97
N LEU A 177 0.20 -1.84 -6.59
CA LEU A 177 0.86 -2.94 -5.88
C LEU A 177 1.93 -2.47 -4.88
N HIS A 178 2.72 -1.43 -5.21
CA HIS A 178 3.85 -1.02 -4.36
C HIS A 178 3.42 -0.55 -2.95
N TYR A 179 2.23 0.05 -2.78
CA TYR A 179 1.73 0.40 -1.45
C TYR A 179 1.43 -0.84 -0.60
N PHE A 180 0.90 -1.89 -1.21
CA PHE A 180 0.71 -3.18 -0.54
C PHE A 180 2.05 -3.85 -0.21
N LEU A 181 3.07 -3.69 -1.04
CA LEU A 181 4.42 -4.22 -0.77
C LEU A 181 5.15 -3.52 0.38
N HIS A 182 4.70 -2.36 0.86
CA HIS A 182 5.25 -1.80 2.11
C HIS A 182 4.79 -2.58 3.35
N TYR A 183 3.63 -3.23 3.28
CA TYR A 183 3.05 -3.99 4.38
C TYR A 183 3.40 -5.49 4.28
N PRO A 184 3.82 -6.17 5.37
CA PRO A 184 4.18 -7.59 5.36
C PRO A 184 3.11 -8.47 4.74
N SER A 185 3.35 -8.95 3.53
CA SER A 185 2.33 -9.60 2.69
C SER A 185 1.77 -10.84 3.36
N ASN A 186 2.58 -11.57 4.13
CA ASN A 186 2.13 -12.75 4.86
C ASN A 186 1.19 -12.48 6.06
N LEU A 187 1.02 -11.21 6.42
CA LEU A 187 0.06 -10.74 7.43
C LEU A 187 -1.16 -10.06 6.77
N LEU A 188 -1.38 -10.31 5.49
CA LEU A 188 -2.50 -9.76 4.74
C LEU A 188 -3.46 -10.89 4.40
N THR A 189 -4.73 -10.71 4.75
CA THR A 189 -5.82 -11.61 4.36
C THR A 189 -6.81 -10.82 3.51
N ILE A 190 -7.02 -11.25 2.27
CA ILE A 190 -7.93 -10.63 1.30
C ILE A 190 -8.99 -11.64 0.89
N LYS A 191 -10.25 -11.35 1.19
CA LYS A 191 -11.39 -12.10 0.65
C LYS A 191 -11.78 -11.62 -0.75
N ASN A 192 -12.76 -12.29 -1.35
CA ASN A 192 -13.24 -11.98 -2.69
C ASN A 192 -13.69 -10.52 -2.87
N GLY A 193 -13.60 -9.97 -4.08
CA GLY A 193 -14.22 -8.68 -4.43
C GLY A 193 -13.57 -7.44 -3.83
N LEU A 194 -12.37 -7.53 -3.25
CA LEU A 194 -11.65 -6.36 -2.77
C LEU A 194 -11.33 -5.42 -3.94
N THR A 195 -11.84 -4.19 -3.88
CA THR A 195 -11.48 -3.12 -4.81
C THR A 195 -10.74 -2.02 -4.06
N THR A 196 -9.54 -1.67 -4.51
CA THR A 196 -8.77 -0.55 -3.97
C THR A 196 -8.45 0.47 -5.04
N ASN A 197 -8.71 1.73 -4.73
CA ASN A 197 -8.39 2.83 -5.63
C ASN A 197 -6.93 3.29 -5.45
N ALA A 198 -6.62 4.50 -5.89
CA ALA A 198 -5.26 5.01 -5.88
C ALA A 198 -4.74 5.25 -4.46
N ARG A 199 -3.48 4.89 -4.20
CA ARG A 199 -2.74 5.26 -2.98
C ARG A 199 -3.39 4.80 -1.67
N VAL A 200 -4.04 3.63 -1.66
CA VAL A 200 -4.43 2.97 -0.41
C VAL A 200 -3.18 2.51 0.34
N VAL A 201 -2.92 3.10 1.51
CA VAL A 201 -1.71 2.84 2.31
C VAL A 201 -2.02 1.89 3.44
N LEU A 202 -1.30 0.76 3.48
CA LEU A 202 -1.34 -0.18 4.60
C LEU A 202 -0.21 0.17 5.57
N VAL A 203 -0.55 0.54 6.80
CA VAL A 203 0.45 0.93 7.81
C VAL A 203 1.08 -0.34 8.39
N PRO A 204 2.40 -0.55 8.23
CA PRO A 204 3.06 -1.83 8.56
C PRO A 204 3.18 -2.12 10.05
N PHE A 205 3.19 -1.09 10.89
CA PHE A 205 3.29 -1.22 12.34
C PHE A 205 2.73 0.02 13.03
N ASP A 206 2.25 -0.13 14.26
CA ASP A 206 1.94 1.00 15.14
C ASP A 206 3.02 1.18 16.19
N LEU A 207 3.25 2.43 16.58
CA LEU A 207 4.11 2.79 17.70
C LEU A 207 3.30 2.75 18.99
N SER A 208 3.84 2.10 20.02
CA SER A 208 3.34 2.23 21.40
C SER A 208 3.39 3.70 21.86
N CYS A 209 2.55 4.09 22.83
CA CYS A 209 2.50 5.47 23.35
C CYS A 209 3.85 5.98 23.88
N ARG A 210 4.76 5.08 24.27
CA ARG A 210 6.11 5.41 24.74
C ARG A 210 7.17 5.41 23.62
N GLY A 211 6.79 5.08 22.38
CA GLY A 211 7.67 5.06 21.21
C GLY A 211 8.77 3.99 21.21
N GLN A 212 8.83 3.13 22.23
CA GLN A 212 9.90 2.12 22.39
C GLN A 212 9.59 0.80 21.71
N TYR A 213 8.31 0.48 21.57
CA TYR A 213 7.83 -0.74 20.95
C TYR A 213 6.99 -0.43 19.73
N ILE A 214 7.09 -1.33 18.76
CA ILE A 214 6.21 -1.42 17.61
C ILE A 214 5.33 -2.63 17.79
N THR A 215 4.10 -2.56 17.29
CA THR A 215 3.24 -3.73 17.16
C THR A 215 3.04 -4.00 15.67
N VAL A 216 3.05 -5.28 15.30
CA VAL A 216 2.78 -5.79 13.95
C VAL A 216 1.66 -6.82 14.06
N ASN A 217 0.59 -6.67 13.28
CA ASN A 217 -0.62 -7.46 13.35
C ASN A 217 -1.24 -7.60 11.96
N ARG A 218 -2.02 -8.65 11.76
CA ARG A 218 -2.71 -8.95 10.51
C ARG A 218 -3.73 -7.86 10.13
N ILE A 219 -3.85 -7.58 8.83
CA ILE A 219 -4.96 -6.81 8.24
C ILE A 219 -5.83 -7.80 7.48
N THR A 220 -7.14 -7.77 7.76
CA THR A 220 -8.11 -8.65 7.12
C THR A 220 -9.14 -7.82 6.38
N PHE A 221 -9.22 -8.00 5.07
CA PHE A 221 -10.27 -7.44 4.22
C PHE A 221 -11.40 -8.45 4.05
N GLY A 222 -12.60 -8.05 4.44
CA GLY A 222 -13.84 -8.76 4.14
C GLY A 222 -14.13 -8.87 2.65
N GLU A 223 -15.16 -9.63 2.30
CA GLU A 223 -15.61 -9.76 0.92
C GLU A 223 -16.17 -8.43 0.40
N GLY A 224 -15.94 -8.08 -0.86
CA GLY A 224 -16.55 -6.89 -1.49
C GLY A 224 -16.13 -5.55 -0.89
N VAL A 225 -15.05 -5.49 -0.10
CA VAL A 225 -14.59 -4.24 0.49
C VAL A 225 -14.10 -3.29 -0.60
N THR A 226 -14.52 -2.02 -0.51
CA THR A 226 -14.07 -0.98 -1.44
C THR A 226 -13.29 0.10 -0.70
N CYS A 227 -12.07 0.38 -1.14
CA CYS A 227 -11.19 1.40 -0.54
C CYS A 227 -11.06 2.61 -1.45
N GLY A 228 -11.45 3.79 -0.94
CA GLY A 228 -11.28 5.09 -1.56
C GLY A 228 -9.81 5.51 -1.72
N ASN A 229 -9.60 6.62 -2.43
CA ASN A 229 -8.24 7.12 -2.68
C ASN A 229 -7.58 7.60 -1.39
N ASP A 230 -6.27 7.39 -1.25
CA ASP A 230 -5.47 7.96 -0.15
C ASP A 230 -5.95 7.55 1.26
N CYS A 231 -6.73 6.47 1.38
CA CYS A 231 -7.10 5.97 2.70
C CYS A 231 -5.91 5.24 3.33
N THR A 232 -5.86 5.27 4.66
CA THR A 232 -4.81 4.67 5.47
C THR A 232 -5.43 3.60 6.36
N ILE A 233 -4.89 2.38 6.31
CA ILE A 233 -5.43 1.23 7.04
C ILE A 233 -4.36 0.74 7.99
N HIS A 234 -4.63 0.84 9.28
CA HIS A 234 -3.71 0.39 10.32
C HIS A 234 -3.73 -1.12 10.47
N GLN A 235 -2.57 -1.67 10.78
CA GLN A 235 -2.39 -3.06 11.18
C GLN A 235 -3.35 -3.49 12.31
N GLY A 236 -3.75 -4.76 12.31
CA GLY A 236 -4.72 -5.29 13.27
C GLY A 236 -6.18 -4.92 12.97
N SER A 237 -6.45 -4.23 11.85
CA SER A 237 -7.81 -3.92 11.40
C SER A 237 -8.44 -5.12 10.70
N THR A 238 -9.67 -5.45 11.09
CA THR A 238 -10.53 -6.41 10.39
C THR A 238 -11.72 -5.65 9.82
N ILE A 239 -11.75 -5.48 8.50
CA ILE A 239 -12.80 -4.73 7.81
C ILE A 239 -13.90 -5.72 7.41
N SER A 240 -15.15 -5.47 7.82
CA SER A 240 -16.27 -6.37 7.54
C SER A 240 -16.64 -6.40 6.06
N ALA A 241 -17.40 -7.41 5.64
CA ALA A 241 -17.82 -7.56 4.25
C ALA A 241 -18.62 -6.35 3.77
N HIS A 242 -18.50 -6.08 2.47
CA HIS A 242 -19.16 -5.02 1.71
C HIS A 242 -18.96 -3.61 2.30
N THR A 243 -17.91 -3.42 3.11
CA THR A 243 -17.60 -2.12 3.69
C THR A 243 -17.01 -1.20 2.63
N MET A 244 -17.53 0.03 2.54
CA MET A 244 -16.97 1.11 1.75
C MET A 244 -16.15 2.05 2.63
N ILE A 245 -14.86 2.17 2.35
CA ILE A 245 -13.95 3.10 3.01
C ILE A 245 -13.82 4.33 2.12
N GLY A 246 -14.16 5.50 2.65
CA GLY A 246 -14.03 6.77 1.95
C GLY A 246 -12.59 7.14 1.59
N SER A 247 -12.44 8.10 0.67
CA SER A 247 -11.13 8.68 0.38
C SER A 247 -10.58 9.44 1.59
N ILE A 248 -9.25 9.45 1.75
CA ILE A 248 -8.53 10.16 2.84
C ILE A 248 -8.94 9.65 4.24
N THR A 249 -9.64 8.52 4.31
CA THR A 249 -10.15 7.96 5.57
C THR A 249 -9.05 7.19 6.29
N ARG A 250 -8.99 7.31 7.61
CA ARG A 250 -8.01 6.61 8.45
C ARG A 250 -8.70 5.54 9.29
N ILE A 251 -8.49 4.28 8.92
CA ILE A 251 -8.99 3.10 9.63
C ILE A 251 -7.98 2.71 10.70
N THR A 252 -8.38 2.81 11.96
CA THR A 252 -7.67 2.25 13.12
C THR A 252 -8.31 0.93 13.56
N ARG A 253 -7.62 0.17 14.42
CA ARG A 253 -8.14 -1.07 15.01
C ARG A 253 -9.51 -0.87 15.68
N GLU A 254 -9.69 0.23 16.39
CA GLU A 254 -10.93 0.57 17.10
C GLU A 254 -12.06 0.85 16.11
N THR A 255 -11.78 1.60 15.05
CA THR A 255 -12.79 1.90 14.02
C THR A 255 -13.20 0.68 13.22
N ALA A 256 -12.26 -0.24 12.98
CA ALA A 256 -12.54 -1.50 12.30
C ALA A 256 -13.45 -2.41 13.16
N ALA A 257 -13.27 -2.41 14.49
CA ALA A 257 -14.11 -3.17 15.40
C ALA A 257 -15.60 -2.74 15.35
N ILE A 258 -15.87 -1.44 15.18
CA ILE A 258 -17.24 -0.90 15.02
C ILE A 258 -17.92 -1.51 13.79
N SER A 259 -17.17 -1.68 12.69
CA SER A 259 -17.68 -2.31 11.47
C SER A 259 -18.07 -3.77 11.70
N SER A 260 -17.37 -4.48 12.59
CA SER A 260 -17.61 -5.90 12.86
C SER A 260 -18.76 -6.18 13.83
N SER A 261 -19.12 -5.22 14.69
CA SER A 261 -20.19 -5.41 15.68
C SER A 261 -21.59 -5.22 15.10
N ASN A 262 -21.72 -4.47 14.01
CA ASN A 262 -23.00 -4.26 13.35
C ASN A 262 -23.26 -5.41 12.38
N TYR A 263 -24.34 -6.16 12.64
CA TYR A 263 -24.75 -7.34 11.88
C TYR A 263 -25.10 -7.05 10.40
N ASN A 264 -25.19 -5.76 10.04
CA ASN A 264 -25.47 -5.37 8.66
C ASN A 264 -24.16 -5.17 7.91
N ASP A 265 -23.87 -6.12 7.01
CA ASP A 265 -22.93 -5.91 5.92
C ASP A 265 -23.40 -4.70 5.09
N ASN A 266 -22.47 -3.90 4.54
CA ASN A 266 -22.67 -2.59 3.86
C ASN A 266 -22.40 -1.32 4.69
N ASN A 267 -21.43 -1.38 5.61
CA ASN A 267 -21.01 -0.19 6.36
C ASN A 267 -20.25 0.81 5.47
N ILE A 268 -20.42 2.11 5.75
CA ILE A 268 -19.64 3.18 5.11
C ILE A 268 -18.80 3.86 6.19
N LEU A 269 -17.49 3.82 6.02
CA LEU A 269 -16.53 4.40 6.94
C LEU A 269 -15.91 5.65 6.31
N PHE A 270 -15.94 6.78 7.01
CA PHE A 270 -15.39 8.03 6.51
C PHE A 270 -14.74 8.87 7.63
N GLY A 271 -13.70 9.63 7.30
CA GLY A 271 -13.07 10.60 8.20
C GLY A 271 -11.74 10.15 8.83
N VAL A 272 -11.18 11.01 9.67
CA VAL A 272 -9.88 10.80 10.34
C VAL A 272 -10.02 11.18 11.83
N PRO A 273 -10.16 10.23 12.77
CA PRO A 273 -10.32 8.79 12.53
C PRO A 273 -11.66 8.47 11.85
N ALA A 274 -11.72 7.31 11.19
CA ALA A 274 -12.93 6.87 10.51
C ALA A 274 -14.12 6.72 11.47
N ARG A 275 -15.30 7.11 11.00
CA ARG A 275 -16.58 6.90 11.68
C ARG A 275 -17.55 6.25 10.72
N GLN A 276 -18.44 5.42 11.27
CA GLN A 276 -19.55 4.86 10.51
C GLN A 276 -20.55 5.97 10.18
N MET A 277 -20.94 6.07 8.92
CA MET A 277 -21.98 6.97 8.47
C MET A 277 -23.38 6.40 8.79
N PRO A 278 -24.39 7.24 9.08
CA PRO A 278 -25.72 6.80 9.50
C PRO A 278 -26.57 6.20 8.37
N PHE A 279 -26.05 6.15 7.15
CA PHE A 279 -26.75 5.61 5.99
C PHE A 279 -26.06 4.33 5.51
N VAL A 280 -26.89 3.37 5.11
CA VAL A 280 -26.47 2.10 4.52
C VAL A 280 -26.55 2.26 3.00
N LEU A 281 -25.53 1.79 2.28
CA LEU A 281 -25.64 1.72 0.82
C LEU A 281 -26.80 0.79 0.46
N PRO A 282 -27.66 1.17 -0.51
CA PRO A 282 -28.56 0.19 -1.09
C PRO A 282 -27.70 -0.98 -1.61
N SER A 283 -28.15 -2.21 -1.36
CA SER A 283 -27.50 -3.41 -1.87
C SER A 283 -27.23 -3.22 -3.36
N TRP A 284 -25.96 -3.24 -3.76
CA TRP A 284 -25.60 -3.17 -5.17
C TRP A 284 -26.28 -4.35 -5.87
N PRO A 285 -26.97 -4.13 -7.01
CA PRO A 285 -27.52 -5.24 -7.76
C PRO A 285 -26.38 -6.20 -8.09
N GLU A 286 -26.57 -7.48 -7.76
CA GLU A 286 -25.64 -8.55 -8.08
C GLU A 286 -25.27 -8.41 -9.55
N LYS A 287 -23.97 -8.26 -9.80
CA LYS A 287 -23.46 -7.86 -11.10
C LYS A 287 -23.78 -9.01 -12.07
N ASP A 288 -24.67 -8.78 -13.03
CA ASP A 288 -24.97 -9.75 -14.08
C ASP A 288 -23.69 -9.88 -14.95
N ASP A 289 -22.87 -10.88 -14.67
CA ASP A 289 -21.50 -11.08 -15.19
C ASP A 289 -21.41 -11.31 -16.71
N ARG A 290 -22.52 -11.17 -17.43
CA ARG A 290 -22.62 -11.46 -18.86
C ARG A 290 -21.96 -10.45 -19.79
N PHE A 291 -21.36 -9.36 -19.29
CA PHE A 291 -20.98 -8.23 -20.17
C PHE A 291 -19.53 -7.74 -20.23
N ILE A 292 -18.53 -8.37 -19.57
CA ILE A 292 -17.15 -7.84 -19.64
C ILE A 292 -16.11 -8.93 -19.92
N ILE A 293 -16.11 -9.43 -21.16
CA ILE A 293 -14.89 -9.94 -21.79
C ILE A 293 -14.76 -9.25 -23.16
N LEU A 294 -14.26 -8.00 -23.16
CA LEU A 294 -13.69 -7.42 -24.37
C LEU A 294 -12.19 -7.19 -24.14
N LYS A 295 -11.41 -8.18 -24.56
CA LYS A 295 -9.94 -8.18 -24.70
C LYS A 295 -9.45 -6.99 -25.54
N LYS A 296 -9.38 -5.79 -24.96
CA LYS A 296 -8.88 -4.59 -25.66
C LYS A 296 -7.96 -3.67 -24.84
N SER A 297 -7.53 -4.08 -23.64
CA SER A 297 -6.76 -3.19 -22.76
C SER A 297 -5.25 -3.22 -22.97
N ILE A 298 -4.61 -4.38 -23.20
CA ILE A 298 -3.13 -4.42 -23.15
C ILE A 298 -2.51 -3.56 -24.28
N PHE A 299 -2.91 -3.75 -25.53
CA PHE A 299 -2.34 -2.96 -26.63
C PHE A 299 -2.74 -1.47 -26.59
N ARG A 300 -3.98 -1.16 -26.21
CA ARG A 300 -4.43 0.25 -26.14
C ARG A 300 -3.75 1.03 -25.02
N ILE A 301 -3.48 0.41 -23.89
CA ILE A 301 -2.85 1.10 -22.74
C ILE A 301 -1.37 1.36 -23.04
N PHE A 302 -0.65 0.38 -23.61
CA PHE A 302 0.71 0.61 -24.11
C PHE A 302 0.75 1.69 -25.20
N PHE A 303 -0.19 1.68 -26.15
CA PHE A 303 -0.20 2.63 -27.26
C PHE A 303 -0.60 4.06 -26.83
N VAL A 304 -1.60 4.21 -25.96
CA VAL A 304 -2.06 5.52 -25.49
C VAL A 304 -1.03 6.16 -24.56
N HIS A 305 -0.39 5.39 -23.67
CA HIS A 305 0.63 5.93 -22.78
C HIS A 305 1.93 6.28 -23.53
N LEU A 306 2.29 5.51 -24.56
CA LEU A 306 3.40 5.82 -25.46
C LEU A 306 3.10 7.10 -26.28
N ILE A 307 1.92 7.20 -26.88
CA ILE A 307 1.52 8.39 -27.66
C ILE A 307 1.47 9.64 -26.79
N ALA A 308 0.90 9.57 -25.59
CA ALA A 308 0.79 10.72 -24.70
C ALA A 308 2.16 11.26 -24.26
N LYS A 309 3.17 10.39 -24.09
CA LYS A 309 4.54 10.83 -23.80
C LYS A 309 5.27 11.35 -25.03
N MET A 310 5.00 10.79 -26.21
CA MET A 310 5.56 11.28 -27.47
C MET A 310 5.02 12.65 -27.87
N SER A 311 3.73 12.93 -27.66
CA SER A 311 3.13 14.22 -28.02
C SER A 311 3.69 15.38 -27.18
N VAL A 312 4.02 15.13 -25.90
CA VAL A 312 4.71 16.12 -25.05
C VAL A 312 6.12 16.43 -25.57
N LEU A 313 6.86 15.41 -26.02
CA LEU A 313 8.20 15.58 -26.59
C LEU A 313 8.20 16.31 -27.93
N VAL A 314 7.21 16.04 -28.79
CA VAL A 314 7.06 16.75 -30.08
C VAL A 314 6.65 18.21 -29.86
N SER A 315 5.78 18.49 -28.88
CA SER A 315 5.37 19.86 -28.56
C SER A 315 6.51 20.73 -28.03
N ALA A 316 7.49 20.15 -27.33
CA ALA A 316 8.64 20.89 -26.81
C ALA A 316 9.63 21.34 -27.90
N LYS A 317 9.63 20.67 -29.06
CA LYS A 317 10.54 20.97 -30.18
C LYS A 317 10.03 22.08 -31.10
N GLY A 318 8.75 22.47 -30.99
CA GLY A 318 8.12 23.49 -31.85
C GLY A 318 8.22 24.93 -31.33
N THR A 319 8.75 25.15 -30.11
CA THR A 319 8.82 26.47 -29.46
C THR A 319 10.18 27.16 -29.56
N GLU A 320 11.16 26.57 -30.23
CA GLU A 320 12.41 27.25 -30.57
C GLU A 320 12.17 28.15 -31.79
N LYS A 321 11.41 29.23 -31.57
CA LYS A 321 11.37 30.35 -32.51
C LYS A 321 12.74 31.01 -32.47
N THR A 322 13.43 30.92 -33.59
CA THR A 322 14.57 31.75 -33.96
C THR A 322 14.25 33.21 -33.65
N VAL A 323 14.87 33.73 -32.59
CA VAL A 323 14.94 35.17 -32.35
C VAL A 323 15.89 35.70 -33.42
N ASP A 324 15.34 36.46 -34.36
CA ASP A 324 16.15 37.21 -35.33
C ASP A 324 17.08 38.17 -34.55
N PRO A 325 18.40 38.15 -34.81
CA PRO A 325 19.35 39.01 -34.10
C PRO A 325 19.37 40.47 -34.60
N ASP A 326 18.47 40.88 -35.49
CA ASP A 326 18.42 42.24 -36.03
C ASP A 326 17.24 43.03 -35.43
N GLY A 327 17.46 43.60 -34.25
CA GLY A 327 16.57 44.53 -33.56
C GLY A 327 17.32 45.44 -32.59
#